data_AF-A0A8T7ISZ4-F1
#
_entry.id   AF-A0A8T7ISZ4-F1
#
_cell.length_a   1.000
_cell.length_b   1.000
_cell.length_c   1.000
_cell.angle_alpha   90.00
_cell.angle_beta   90.00
_cell.angle_gamma   90.00
#
_symmetry.space_group_name_H-M   'P 1'
#
loop_
_entity.id
_entity.type
_entity.pdbx_description
1 polymer ?
#
loop_
_entity_poly.entity_id
_entity_poly.type
_entity_poly.pdbx_seq_one_letter_code
_entity_poly.pdbx_strand_id
1 'polypeptide(L)'
;MITLKKYPNRRIYDTSISEFITLDDVREMLITEEAFIVVDSRSGKDLTRHTLLQILFDIEQDAELGLLNQRVIASLIKMHSQPDKSKLASVLEQLIASSHH
;
A
#
# COMPACT_ATOMS: atom_id res chain seq x y z
N MET A 1 -11.93 10.94 -10.42
CA MET A 1 -10.74 10.64 -9.59
C MET A 1 -10.86 11.43 -8.30
N ILE A 2 -10.99 10.74 -7.17
CA ILE A 2 -11.20 11.32 -5.84
C ILE A 2 -9.87 11.89 -5.32
N THR A 3 -9.91 13.06 -4.68
CA THR A 3 -8.72 13.63 -4.02
C THR A 3 -8.86 13.47 -2.51
N LEU A 4 -7.96 12.70 -1.92
CA LEU A 4 -7.87 12.48 -0.49
C LEU A 4 -6.78 13.39 0.09
N LYS A 5 -7.13 14.27 1.02
CA LYS A 5 -6.17 15.16 1.68
C LYS A 5 -5.70 14.55 2.99
N LYS A 6 -4.43 14.17 3.07
CA LYS A 6 -3.80 13.63 4.28
C LYS A 6 -3.21 14.76 5.11
N TYR A 7 -3.59 14.81 6.39
CA TYR A 7 -3.12 15.79 7.36
C TYR A 7 -2.03 15.17 8.26
N PRO A 8 -1.12 15.99 8.83
CA PRO A 8 -0.03 15.47 9.68
C PRO A 8 -0.48 14.69 10.92
N ASN A 9 -1.70 14.93 11.40
CA ASN A 9 -2.30 14.21 12.53
C ASN A 9 -2.97 12.89 12.11
N ARG A 10 -2.53 12.28 11.01
CA ARG A 10 -3.04 11.03 10.40
C ARG A 10 -4.47 11.10 9.87
N ARG A 11 -5.18 12.22 9.99
CA ARG A 11 -6.53 12.37 9.39
C ARG A 11 -6.45 12.40 7.87
N ILE A 12 -7.39 11.73 7.23
CA ILE A 12 -7.57 11.74 5.78
C ILE A 12 -8.94 12.37 5.51
N TYR A 13 -8.99 13.35 4.62
CA TYR A 13 -10.24 14.02 4.25
C TYR A 13 -10.58 13.69 2.80
N ASP A 14 -11.76 13.13 2.59
CA ASP A 14 -12.28 12.87 1.27
C ASP A 14 -13.01 14.11 0.74
N THR A 15 -12.50 14.65 -0.38
CA THR A 15 -13.08 15.84 -1.01
C THR A 15 -14.39 15.58 -1.76
N SER A 16 -14.72 14.32 -2.06
CA SER A 16 -15.93 13.95 -2.79
C SER A 16 -17.17 13.94 -1.89
N ILE A 17 -17.04 13.39 -0.67
CA ILE A 17 -18.12 13.33 0.33
C ILE A 17 -17.98 14.39 1.41
N SER A 18 -16.89 15.16 1.41
CA SER A 18 -16.62 16.23 2.37
C SER A 18 -16.47 15.75 3.82
N GLU A 19 -15.96 14.54 4.03
CA GLU A 19 -15.84 13.90 5.35
C GLU A 19 -14.42 13.41 5.64
N PHE A 20 -14.15 13.18 6.93
CA PHE A 20 -12.92 12.51 7.35
C PHE A 20 -13.11 11.00 7.28
N ILE A 21 -12.16 10.34 6.63
CA ILE A 21 -12.12 8.88 6.47
C ILE A 21 -10.88 8.31 7.16
N THR A 22 -10.91 7.01 7.39
CA THR A 22 -9.82 6.22 7.96
C THR A 22 -8.91 5.67 6.86
N LEU A 23 -7.80 5.04 7.26
CA LEU A 23 -6.95 4.33 6.30
C LEU A 23 -7.63 3.06 5.77
N ASP A 24 -8.50 2.44 6.57
CA ASP A 24 -9.28 1.26 6.16
C ASP A 24 -10.31 1.61 5.09
N ASP A 25 -10.92 2.79 5.17
CA ASP A 25 -11.81 3.28 4.09
C ASP A 25 -11.04 3.45 2.78
N VAL A 26 -9.80 3.99 2.84
CA VAL A 26 -8.93 4.10 1.66
C VAL A 26 -8.54 2.72 1.11
N ARG A 27 -8.37 1.73 1.99
CA ARG A 27 -8.16 0.34 1.58
C ARG A 27 -9.38 -0.22 0.88
N GLU A 28 -10.59 0.04 1.38
CA GLU A 28 -11.82 -0.39 0.73
C GLU A 28 -11.95 0.23 -0.66
N MET A 29 -11.64 1.51 -0.82
CA MET A 29 -11.60 2.17 -2.13
C MET A 29 -10.66 1.47 -3.13
N LEU A 30 -9.53 0.89 -2.67
CA LEU A 30 -8.66 0.08 -3.54
C LEU A 30 -9.32 -1.22 -3.97
N ILE A 31 -10.04 -1.88 -3.07
CA ILE A 31 -10.73 -3.15 -3.31
C ILE A 31 -11.91 -2.95 -4.27
N THR A 32 -12.61 -1.82 -4.15
CA THR A 32 -13.72 -1.44 -5.03
C THR A 32 -13.26 -0.83 -6.37
N GLU A 33 -11.95 -0.78 -6.63
CA GLU A 33 -11.33 -0.21 -7.83
C GLU A 33 -11.64 1.28 -8.05
N GLU A 34 -11.90 2.02 -6.97
CA GLU A 34 -12.14 3.46 -7.04
C GLU A 34 -10.84 4.24 -7.30
N ALA A 35 -10.86 5.09 -8.33
CA ALA A 35 -9.71 5.90 -8.68
C ALA A 35 -9.54 7.09 -7.71
N PHE A 36 -8.50 7.06 -6.88
CA PHE A 36 -8.14 8.16 -5.98
C PHE A 36 -6.66 8.58 -6.07
N ILE A 37 -6.37 9.77 -5.57
CA ILE A 37 -5.03 10.25 -5.25
C ILE A 37 -4.97 10.71 -3.80
N VAL A 38 -3.84 10.52 -3.15
CA VAL A 38 -3.61 11.03 -1.79
C VAL A 38 -2.61 12.17 -1.85
N VAL A 39 -2.98 13.34 -1.36
CA VAL A 39 -2.13 14.53 -1.35
C VAL A 39 -1.91 15.03 0.07
N ASP A 40 -0.71 15.52 0.35
CA ASP A 40 -0.41 16.22 1.59
C ASP A 40 -1.23 17.51 1.67
N SER A 41 -1.97 17.72 2.76
CA SER A 41 -2.90 18.85 2.87
C SER A 41 -2.21 20.22 2.95
N ARG A 42 -0.91 20.27 3.27
CA ARG A 42 -0.14 21.51 3.40
C ARG A 42 0.65 21.85 2.14
N SER A 43 1.33 20.86 1.58
CA SER A 43 2.28 21.02 0.47
C SER A 43 1.70 20.63 -0.88
N GLY A 44 0.58 19.89 -0.91
CA GLY A 44 0.02 19.33 -2.15
C GLY A 44 0.84 18.19 -2.75
N LYS A 45 1.89 17.72 -2.05
CA LYS A 45 2.74 16.62 -2.51
C LYS A 45 1.91 15.35 -2.67
N ASP A 46 2.13 14.63 -3.77
CA ASP A 46 1.56 13.29 -3.97
C ASP A 46 2.14 12.30 -2.94
N LEU A 47 1.26 11.79 -2.09
CA LEU A 47 1.51 10.79 -1.07
C LEU A 47 0.88 9.44 -1.41
N THR A 48 0.31 9.25 -2.60
CA THR A 48 -0.41 8.03 -3.01
C THR A 48 0.45 6.80 -2.77
N ARG A 49 1.66 6.76 -3.34
CA ARG A 49 2.59 5.63 -3.15
C ARG A 49 2.91 5.36 -1.68
N HIS A 50 3.10 6.41 -0.89
CA HIS A 50 3.40 6.27 0.54
C HIS A 50 2.21 5.70 1.32
N THR A 51 0.99 6.16 1.03
CA THR A 51 -0.23 5.66 1.66
C THR A 51 -0.51 4.21 1.28
N LEU A 52 -0.29 3.81 0.03
CA LEU A 52 -0.41 2.41 -0.40
C LEU A 52 0.59 1.49 0.33
N LEU A 53 1.83 1.93 0.49
CA LEU A 53 2.82 1.19 1.28
C LEU A 53 2.45 1.09 2.75
N GLN A 54 1.82 2.13 3.31
CA GLN A 54 1.32 2.11 4.69
C GLN A 54 0.19 1.08 4.82
N ILE A 55 -0.78 1.07 3.91
CA ILE A 55 -1.87 0.08 3.88
C ILE A 55 -1.30 -1.34 3.81
N LEU A 56 -0.36 -1.58 2.88
CA LEU A 56 0.30 -2.89 2.76
C LEU A 56 1.00 -3.29 4.06
N PHE A 57 1.71 -2.36 4.70
CA PHE A 57 2.40 -2.63 5.96
C PHE A 57 1.43 -2.97 7.10
N ASP A 58 0.29 -2.29 7.18
CA ASP A 58 -0.72 -2.54 8.21
C ASP A 58 -1.40 -3.91 7.99
N ILE A 59 -1.60 -4.34 6.73
CA ILE A 59 -2.07 -5.70 6.39
C ILE A 59 -1.07 -6.76 6.85
N GLU A 60 0.21 -6.55 6.58
CA GLU A 60 1.26 -7.54 6.87
C GLU A 60 1.60 -7.65 8.36
N GLN A 61 1.27 -6.63 9.16
CA GLN A 61 1.34 -6.73 10.62
C GLN A 61 0.20 -7.56 11.20
N ASP A 62 -0.92 -7.69 10.49
CA ASP A 62 -2.00 -8.59 10.87
C ASP A 62 -1.59 -10.04 10.57
N ALA A 63 -1.32 -10.81 11.62
CA ALA A 63 -0.79 -12.16 11.51
C ALA A 63 -1.73 -13.13 10.78
N GLU A 64 -3.03 -12.82 10.68
CA GLU A 64 -4.00 -13.63 9.94
C GLU A 64 -3.99 -13.34 8.42
N LEU A 65 -3.49 -12.18 8.00
CA LEU A 65 -3.52 -11.71 6.61
C LEU A 65 -2.12 -11.54 5.99
N GLY A 66 -1.05 -11.65 6.79
CA GLY A 66 0.32 -11.47 6.36
C GLY A 66 0.83 -12.57 5.42
N LEU A 67 1.09 -12.22 4.17
CA LEU A 67 1.61 -13.13 3.14
C LEU A 67 3.13 -12.95 2.92
N LEU A 68 3.68 -11.80 3.29
CA LEU A 68 5.07 -11.43 3.06
C LEU A 68 5.99 -11.96 4.17
N ASN A 69 6.51 -13.17 3.97
CA ASN A 69 7.57 -13.67 4.83
C ASN A 69 8.91 -12.91 4.61
N GLN A 70 9.85 -13.08 5.55
CA GLN A 70 11.16 -12.43 5.53
C GLN A 70 11.93 -12.62 4.20
N ARG A 71 11.81 -13.79 3.55
CA ARG A 71 12.52 -14.08 2.29
C ARG A 71 11.95 -13.27 1.14
N VAL A 72 10.63 -13.13 1.07
CA VAL A 72 9.93 -12.32 0.06
C VAL A 72 10.31 -10.85 0.21
N ILE A 73 10.23 -10.31 1.43
CA ILE A 73 10.60 -8.90 1.72
C ILE A 73 12.06 -8.64 1.35
N ALA A 74 12.99 -9.50 1.75
CA ALA A 74 14.40 -9.36 1.43
C ALA A 74 14.66 -9.41 -0.08
N SER A 75 13.90 -10.22 -0.82
CA SER A 75 14.00 -10.32 -2.28
C SER A 75 13.48 -9.07 -2.97
N LEU A 76 12.36 -8.49 -2.51
CA LEU A 76 11.83 -7.21 -2.98
C LEU A 76 12.84 -6.07 -2.77
N ILE A 77 13.47 -6.01 -1.60
CA ILE A 77 14.52 -5.00 -1.30
C ILE A 77 15.73 -5.18 -2.24
N LYS A 78 16.22 -6.41 -2.39
CA LYS A 78 17.38 -6.69 -3.26
C LYS A 78 17.11 -6.36 -4.74
N MET A 79 15.87 -6.56 -5.20
CA MET A 79 15.44 -6.20 -6.55
C MET A 79 15.45 -4.68 -6.76
N HIS A 80 15.10 -3.88 -5.74
CA HIS A 80 15.23 -2.42 -5.84
C HIS A 80 16.67 -1.93 -5.86
N SER A 81 17.61 -2.70 -5.29
CA SER A 81 19.06 -2.39 -5.32
C SER A 81 19.78 -2.92 -6.56
N GLN A 82 19.19 -3.84 -7.33
CA GLN A 82 19.79 -4.42 -8.53
C GLN A 82 18.74 -4.48 -9.65
N PRO A 83 18.92 -3.74 -10.77
CA PRO A 83 17.89 -3.54 -11.80
C PRO A 83 17.54 -4.79 -12.65
N ASP A 84 17.88 -5.98 -12.18
CA ASP A 84 17.60 -7.23 -12.88
C ASP A 84 16.16 -7.70 -12.63
N LYS A 85 15.30 -7.40 -13.61
CA LYS A 85 13.87 -7.74 -13.64
C LYS A 85 13.59 -9.26 -13.62
N SER A 86 14.59 -10.11 -13.88
CA SER A 86 14.44 -11.58 -13.82
C SER A 86 14.12 -12.10 -12.42
N LYS A 87 14.38 -11.32 -11.37
CA LYS A 87 14.13 -11.72 -9.98
C LYS A 87 12.66 -11.66 -9.56
N LEU A 88 11.81 -10.97 -10.30
CA LEU A 88 10.39 -10.79 -9.97
C LEU A 88 9.62 -12.13 -10.03
N ALA A 89 9.94 -12.97 -11.01
CA ALA A 89 9.37 -14.32 -11.13
C ALA A 89 9.67 -15.18 -9.89
N SER A 90 10.91 -15.14 -9.40
CA SER A 90 11.31 -15.91 -8.21
C SER A 90 10.60 -15.47 -6.92
N VAL A 91 10.23 -14.18 -6.83
CA VAL A 91 9.46 -13.66 -5.68
C VAL A 91 8.02 -14.16 -5.73
N LEU A 92 7.41 -14.14 -6.92
CA LEU A 92 6.05 -14.64 -7.12
C LEU A 92 5.95 -16.15 -6.86
N GLU A 93 6.92 -16.93 -7.33
CA GLU A 93 6.99 -18.38 -7.05
C GLU A 93 7.07 -18.66 -5.54
N GLN A 94 7.85 -17.87 -4.80
CA GLN A 94 7.97 -18.01 -3.35
C GLN A 94 6.67 -17.68 -2.61
N LEU A 95 5.96 -16.65 -3.06
CA LEU A 95 4.65 -16.27 -2.50
C LEU A 95 3.61 -17.39 -2.67
N ILE A 96 3.54 -17.96 -3.88
CA ILE A 96 2.66 -19.10 -4.19
C ILE A 96 3.04 -20.33 -3.36
N ALA A 97 4.35 -20.58 -3.18
CA ALA A 97 4.81 -21.69 -2.36
C ALA A 97 4.49 -21.53 -0.87
N SER A 98 4.49 -20.29 -0.34
CA SER A 98 4.14 -20.03 1.07
C SER A 98 2.64 -20.03 1.37
N SER A 99 1.77 -19.78 0.37
CA SER A 99 0.31 -19.83 0.55
C SER A 99 -0.27 -21.25 0.60
N HIS A 100 0.56 -22.28 0.39
CA HIS A 100 0.19 -23.70 0.40
C HIS A 100 0.61 -24.44 1.70
N HIS A 101 0.88 -23.70 2.78
CA HIS A 101 1.06 -24.23 4.15
C HIS A 101 0.20 -23.41 5.10
#